data_AF-A0A1M7TJI3-F1
#
_entry.id   AF-A0A1M7TJI3-F1
#
_cell.length_a   1.000
_cell.length_b   1.000
_cell.length_c   1.000
_cell.angle_alpha   90.00
_cell.angle_beta   90.00
_cell.angle_gamma   90.00
#
_symmetry.space_group_name_H-M   'P 1'
#
loop_
_entity.id
_entity.type
_entity.pdbx_description
1 polymer ?
#
loop_
_entity_poly.entity_id
_entity_poly.type
_entity_poly.pdbx_seq_one_letter_code
_entity_poly.pdbx_strand_id
1 'polypeptide(L)'
;MSEDDRAGALTPLQAALRRRCPRCGRGRLLEGFLRAAPVCESCGLDLRPYDAGDGPAFFAGALAGLGGVGAVALSMLAFDAPGAWPVAAGMAGAIVGGLAPLPFLKCFFIAQAWRKAARR
;
A
#
# COMPACT_ATOMS: atom_id res chain seq x y z
N MET A 1 -1.86 -4.25 -28.11
CA MET A 1 -1.09 -3.34 -27.24
C MET A 1 -0.82 -2.07 -28.04
N SER A 2 -1.61 -1.03 -27.81
CA SER A 2 -1.53 0.23 -28.56
C SER A 2 -0.21 0.95 -28.31
N GLU A 3 0.28 1.75 -29.26
CA GLU A 3 1.57 2.47 -29.15
C GLU A 3 1.63 3.37 -27.89
N ASP A 4 0.49 3.92 -27.48
CA ASP A 4 0.31 4.73 -26.25
C ASP A 4 0.50 3.90 -24.96
N ASP A 5 0.25 2.57 -24.99
CA ASP A 5 0.48 1.68 -23.84
C ASP A 5 1.96 1.46 -23.55
N ARG A 6 2.82 1.54 -24.57
CA ARG A 6 4.26 1.31 -24.43
C ARG A 6 4.99 2.53 -23.86
N ALA A 7 4.50 3.74 -24.16
CA ALA A 7 5.13 4.99 -23.71
C ALA A 7 4.89 5.30 -22.22
N GLY A 8 3.83 4.73 -21.62
CA GLY A 8 3.41 5.02 -20.24
C GLY A 8 3.51 3.85 -19.25
N ALA A 9 3.98 2.67 -19.66
CA ALA A 9 4.00 1.47 -18.83
C ALA A 9 4.98 1.62 -17.65
N LEU A 10 4.45 1.91 -16.47
CA LEU A 10 5.23 1.98 -15.24
C LEU A 10 5.51 0.56 -14.72
N THR A 11 6.66 0.38 -14.08
CA THR A 11 6.86 -0.83 -13.28
C THR A 11 5.83 -0.87 -12.15
N PRO A 12 5.41 -2.06 -11.67
CA PRO A 12 4.45 -2.14 -10.57
C PRO A 12 4.89 -1.37 -9.32
N LEU A 13 6.21 -1.32 -9.09
CA LEU A 13 6.79 -0.55 -8.00
C LEU A 13 6.62 0.96 -8.22
N GLN A 14 6.91 1.47 -9.41
CA GLN A 14 6.73 2.87 -9.75
C GLN A 14 5.25 3.29 -9.74
N ALA A 15 4.38 2.44 -10.28
CA ALA A 15 2.93 2.65 -10.24
C ALA A 15 2.42 2.72 -8.79
N ALA A 16 2.92 1.84 -7.91
CA ALA A 16 2.58 1.82 -6.49
C ALA A 16 3.10 3.05 -5.73
N LEU A 17 4.37 3.41 -5.91
CA LEU A 17 4.97 4.60 -5.29
C LEU A 17 4.25 5.89 -5.71
N ARG A 18 3.92 6.01 -7.00
CA ARG A 18 3.24 7.19 -7.54
C ARG A 18 1.72 7.16 -7.37
N ARG A 19 1.15 6.01 -6.96
CA ARG A 19 -0.31 5.73 -6.91
C ARG A 19 -0.99 6.04 -8.25
N ARG A 20 -0.33 5.68 -9.36
CA ARG A 20 -0.77 5.94 -10.73
C ARG A 20 -1.07 4.65 -11.48
N CYS A 21 -1.88 4.75 -12.52
CA CYS A 21 -2.21 3.67 -13.43
C CYS A 21 -0.93 2.98 -13.95
N PRO A 22 -0.82 1.64 -13.89
CA PRO A 22 0.36 0.91 -14.37
C PRO A 22 0.49 0.95 -15.90
N ARG A 23 -0.61 1.21 -16.61
CA ARG A 23 -0.66 1.26 -18.08
C ARG A 23 -0.22 2.62 -18.65
N CYS A 24 -0.83 3.72 -18.20
CA CYS A 24 -0.56 5.05 -18.75
C CYS A 24 0.29 5.95 -17.85
N GLY A 25 0.48 5.60 -16.57
CA GLY A 25 1.24 6.39 -15.60
C GLY A 25 0.61 7.72 -15.16
N ARG A 26 -0.57 8.09 -15.70
CA ARG A 26 -1.21 9.41 -15.46
C ARG A 26 -2.44 9.35 -14.56
N GLY A 27 -3.35 8.40 -14.76
CA GLY A 27 -4.59 8.33 -13.95
C GLY A 27 -4.33 7.85 -12.53
N ARG A 28 -5.15 8.28 -11.58
CA ARG A 28 -5.10 7.81 -10.19
C ARG A 28 -5.55 6.35 -10.09
N LEU A 29 -4.86 5.59 -9.24
CA LEU A 29 -5.22 4.19 -8.97
C LEU A 29 -6.19 4.05 -7.79
N LEU A 30 -6.14 5.01 -6.87
CA LEU A 30 -6.98 5.06 -5.67
C LEU A 30 -7.80 6.36 -5.69
N GLU A 31 -9.09 6.26 -5.38
CA GLU A 31 -9.98 7.42 -5.19
C GLU A 31 -9.97 7.93 -3.75
N GLY A 32 -9.53 7.10 -2.81
CA GLY A 32 -9.40 7.44 -1.39
C GLY A 32 -8.14 6.82 -0.79
N PHE A 33 -8.21 6.41 0.47
CA PHE A 33 -7.07 5.83 1.16
C PHE A 33 -6.75 4.41 0.70
N LEU A 34 -7.78 3.54 0.63
CA LEU A 34 -7.67 2.13 0.24
C LEU A 34 -8.61 1.76 -0.92
N ARG A 35 -9.51 2.66 -1.30
CA ARG A 35 -10.51 2.40 -2.35
C ARG A 35 -9.88 2.51 -3.73
N ALA A 36 -9.86 1.40 -4.46
CA ALA A 36 -9.41 1.37 -5.85
C ALA A 36 -10.40 2.12 -6.76
N ALA A 37 -9.87 2.89 -7.70
CA ALA A 37 -10.68 3.49 -8.75
C ALA A 37 -11.23 2.36 -9.65
N PRO A 38 -12.51 2.37 -10.04
CA PRO A 38 -13.08 1.33 -10.90
C PRO A 38 -12.53 1.41 -12.32
N VAL A 39 -12.27 2.62 -12.83
CA VAL A 39 -11.76 2.85 -14.18
C VAL A 39 -10.70 3.95 -14.15
N CYS A 40 -9.66 3.83 -14.97
CA CYS A 40 -8.67 4.88 -15.12
C CYS A 40 -9.23 6.09 -15.88
N GLU A 41 -9.18 7.28 -15.27
CA GLU A 41 -9.63 8.56 -15.84
C GLU A 41 -8.89 8.99 -17.13
N SER A 42 -7.68 8.48 -17.38
CA SER A 42 -6.84 8.90 -18.52
C SER A 42 -6.85 7.92 -19.69
N CYS A 43 -6.92 6.60 -19.44
CA CYS A 43 -6.82 5.58 -20.50
C CYS A 43 -8.02 4.64 -20.56
N GLY A 44 -9.02 4.81 -19.70
CA GLY A 44 -10.23 3.99 -19.69
C GLY A 44 -10.01 2.53 -19.25
N LEU A 45 -8.85 2.20 -18.66
CA LEU A 45 -8.57 0.83 -18.18
C LEU A 45 -9.52 0.47 -17.02
N ASP A 46 -10.26 -0.63 -17.16
CA ASP A 46 -11.06 -1.21 -16.08
C ASP A 46 -10.16 -1.86 -15.03
N LEU A 47 -10.24 -1.34 -13.80
CA LEU A 47 -9.43 -1.75 -12.66
C LEU A 47 -10.21 -2.64 -11.67
N ARG A 48 -11.54 -2.75 -11.82
CA ARG A 48 -12.42 -3.58 -10.98
C ARG A 48 -11.96 -5.04 -10.83
N PRO A 49 -11.56 -5.76 -11.90
CA PRO A 49 -11.15 -7.17 -11.76
C PRO A 49 -9.82 -7.35 -11.03
N TYR A 50 -9.06 -6.27 -10.80
CA TYR A 50 -7.75 -6.31 -10.15
C TYR A 50 -7.79 -5.86 -8.68
N ASP A 51 -8.95 -5.45 -8.17
CA ASP A 51 -9.10 -5.14 -6.74
C ASP A 51 -9.06 -6.42 -5.92
N ALA A 52 -7.91 -6.70 -5.31
CA ALA A 52 -7.64 -7.93 -4.57
C ALA A 52 -8.18 -7.93 -3.12
N GLY A 53 -9.06 -6.99 -2.75
CA GLY A 53 -9.56 -6.85 -1.38
C GLY A 53 -8.50 -6.31 -0.41
N ASP A 54 -8.72 -6.49 0.89
CA ASP A 54 -7.93 -5.87 1.97
C ASP A 54 -7.05 -6.85 2.77
N GLY A 55 -6.76 -8.03 2.20
CA GLY A 55 -5.80 -8.98 2.80
C GLY A 55 -4.47 -8.33 3.25
N PRO A 56 -3.86 -7.41 2.48
CA PRO A 56 -2.64 -6.73 2.90
C PRO A 56 -2.81 -5.83 4.13
N ALA A 57 -4.02 -5.32 4.39
CA ALA A 57 -4.28 -4.46 5.54
C ALA A 57 -4.28 -5.22 6.86
N PHE A 58 -4.80 -6.44 6.87
CA PHE A 58 -4.73 -7.32 8.02
C PHE A 58 -3.28 -7.62 8.42
N PHE A 59 -2.44 -8.02 7.46
CA PHE A 59 -1.03 -8.35 7.73
C PHE A 59 -0.22 -7.13 8.18
N ALA A 60 -0.40 -5.97 7.53
CA ALA A 60 0.29 -4.75 7.91
C ALA A 60 -0.09 -4.30 9.34
N GLY A 61 -1.37 -4.39 9.69
CA GLY A 61 -1.85 -4.09 11.05
C GLY A 61 -1.29 -5.06 12.10
N ALA A 62 -1.29 -6.36 11.81
CA ALA A 62 -0.77 -7.38 12.72
C ALA A 62 0.74 -7.21 12.99
N LEU A 63 1.54 -7.02 11.94
CA LEU A 63 2.97 -6.77 12.08
C LEU A 63 3.27 -5.48 12.84
N ALA A 64 2.53 -4.40 12.54
CA ALA A 64 2.73 -3.13 13.19
C ALA A 64 2.33 -3.17 14.67
N GLY A 65 1.24 -3.86 15.01
CA GLY A 65 0.82 -4.08 16.38
C GLY A 65 1.83 -4.90 17.19
N LEU A 66 2.30 -6.02 16.63
CA LEU A 66 3.34 -6.83 17.26
C LEU A 66 4.65 -6.04 17.44
N GLY A 67 5.06 -5.30 16.41
CA GLY A 67 6.22 -4.42 16.48
C GLY A 67 6.08 -3.31 17.52
N GLY A 68 4.90 -2.70 17.64
CA GLY A 68 4.61 -1.68 18.64
C GLY A 68 4.70 -2.22 20.06
N VAL A 69 4.06 -3.35 20.35
CA VAL A 69 4.13 -4.01 21.67
C VAL A 69 5.57 -4.44 21.97
N GLY A 70 6.27 -5.00 20.99
CA GLY A 70 7.68 -5.37 21.11
C GLY A 70 8.58 -4.17 21.41
N ALA A 71 8.34 -3.03 20.77
CA ALA A 71 9.09 -1.80 21.00
C ALA A 71 8.85 -1.24 22.42
N VAL A 72 7.61 -1.30 22.92
CA VAL A 72 7.29 -0.94 24.31
C VAL A 72 8.01 -1.86 25.28
N ALA A 73 7.88 -3.18 25.10
CA ALA A 73 8.54 -4.16 25.94
C ALA A 73 10.07 -3.98 25.94
N LEU A 74 10.67 -3.77 24.77
CA LEU A 74 12.10 -3.51 24.63
C LEU A 74 12.51 -2.22 25.35
N SER A 75 11.72 -1.15 25.22
CA SER A 75 12.00 0.13 25.89
C SER A 75 12.02 0.00 27.42
N MET A 76 11.12 -0.79 27.99
CA MET A 76 11.06 -1.02 29.43
C MET A 76 12.16 -1.95 29.90
N LEU A 77 12.45 -3.03 29.17
CA LEU A 77 13.43 -4.04 29.57
C LEU A 77 14.89 -3.61 29.35
N ALA A 78 15.17 -2.83 28.29
CA ALA A 78 16.53 -2.48 27.91
C ALA A 78 16.95 -1.07 28.32
N PHE A 79 16.00 -0.15 28.52
CA PHE A 79 16.29 1.26 28.79
C PHE A 79 15.67 1.79 30.09
N ASP A 80 15.04 0.92 30.89
CA ASP A 80 14.36 1.26 32.15
C ASP A 80 13.42 2.47 32.00
N ALA A 81 12.85 2.66 30.80
CA ALA A 81 12.14 3.87 30.42
C ALA A 81 10.88 4.06 31.29
N PRO A 82 10.89 4.99 32.27
CA PRO A 82 9.79 5.10 33.20
C PRO A 82 8.66 5.96 32.60
N GLY A 83 7.42 5.64 32.98
CA GLY A 83 6.23 6.40 32.61
C GLY A 83 5.49 5.89 31.37
N ALA A 84 4.43 6.62 30.98
CA ALA A 84 3.50 6.20 29.93
C ALA A 84 3.95 6.54 28.50
N TRP A 85 5.01 7.35 28.33
CA TRP A 85 5.46 7.81 27.02
C TRP A 85 5.92 6.70 26.07
N PRO A 86 6.56 5.58 26.51
CA PRO A 86 6.96 4.53 25.59
C PRO A 86 5.75 3.79 25.03
N VAL A 87 4.70 3.61 25.85
CA VAL A 87 3.42 3.06 25.41
C VAL A 87 2.79 3.94 24.35
N ALA A 88 2.73 5.26 24.59
CA ALA A 88 2.22 6.21 23.62
C ALA A 88 3.04 6.20 22.31
N ALA A 89 4.36 6.15 22.40
CA ALA A 89 5.26 6.07 21.24
C ALA A 89 5.09 4.76 20.47
N GLY A 90 4.98 3.62 21.17
CA GLY A 90 4.75 2.31 20.57
C GLY A 90 3.39 2.20 19.87
N MET A 91 2.34 2.75 20.48
CA MET A 91 1.01 2.83 19.86
C MET A 91 1.01 3.73 18.63
N ALA A 92 1.59 4.93 18.73
CA ALA A 92 1.73 5.84 17.59
C ALA A 92 2.54 5.19 16.45
N GLY A 93 3.65 4.52 16.80
CA GLY A 93 4.48 3.77 15.87
C GLY A 93 3.73 2.63 15.19
N ALA A 94 2.92 1.87 15.92
CA ALA A 94 2.09 0.80 15.37
C ALA A 94 1.01 1.33 14.42
N ILE A 95 0.34 2.44 14.77
CA ILE A 95 -0.67 3.06 13.92
C ILE A 95 -0.04 3.56 12.62
N VAL A 96 1.07 4.30 12.71
CA VAL A 96 1.77 4.84 11.54
C VAL A 96 2.35 3.69 10.69
N GLY A 97 3.03 2.74 11.32
CA GLY A 97 3.62 1.58 10.65
C GLY A 97 2.59 0.66 9.99
N GLY A 98 1.38 0.56 10.56
CA GLY A 98 0.29 -0.22 10.00
C GLY A 98 -0.42 0.49 8.85
N LEU A 99 -0.68 1.79 8.96
CA LEU A 99 -1.47 2.55 7.98
C LEU A 99 -0.64 3.10 6.82
N ALA A 100 0.56 3.62 7.06
CA ALA A 100 1.38 4.24 6.03
C ALA A 100 1.68 3.34 4.80
N PRO A 101 1.99 2.04 4.96
CA PRO A 101 2.27 1.18 3.81
C PRO A 101 1.01 0.74 3.05
N LEU A 102 -0.19 0.87 3.62
CA LEU A 102 -1.42 0.30 3.04
C LEU A 102 -1.74 0.80 1.62
N PRO A 103 -1.72 2.12 1.35
CA PRO A 103 -2.06 2.61 0.02
C PRO A 103 -1.01 2.18 -1.00
N PHE A 104 0.26 2.10 -0.60
CA PHE A 104 1.33 1.60 -1.46
C PHE A 104 1.12 0.12 -1.77
N LEU A 105 0.84 -0.69 -0.74
CA LEU A 105 0.68 -2.13 -0.86
C LEU A 105 -0.53 -2.46 -1.74
N LYS A 106 -1.67 -1.79 -1.53
CA LYS A 106 -2.86 -1.93 -2.39
C LYS A 106 -2.54 -1.60 -3.86
N CYS A 107 -1.87 -0.48 -4.12
CA CYS A 107 -1.49 -0.12 -5.48
C CYS A 107 -0.54 -1.13 -6.12
N PHE A 108 0.40 -1.66 -5.33
CA PHE A 108 1.34 -2.67 -5.80
C PHE A 108 0.63 -3.95 -6.21
N PHE A 109 -0.31 -4.45 -5.41
CA PHE A 109 -1.08 -5.66 -5.73
C PHE A 109 -1.91 -5.49 -7.00
N ILE A 110 -2.60 -4.36 -7.17
CA ILE A 110 -3.36 -4.05 -8.39
C ILE A 110 -2.42 -4.03 -9.61
N ALA A 111 -1.28 -3.35 -9.50
CA ALA A 111 -0.31 -3.26 -10.60
C ALA A 111 0.32 -4.63 -10.95
N GLN A 112 0.53 -5.50 -9.95
CA GLN A 112 0.99 -6.87 -10.16
C GLN A 112 -0.07 -7.74 -10.83
N ALA A 113 -1.33 -7.65 -10.39
CA ALA A 113 -2.46 -8.39 -10.96
C ALA A 113 -2.65 -8.01 -12.43
N TRP A 114 -2.61 -6.71 -12.74
CA TRP A 114 -2.64 -6.22 -14.12
C TRP A 114 -1.45 -6.74 -14.93
N ARG A 115 -0.23 -6.66 -14.40
CA ARG A 115 0.97 -7.16 -15.11
C ARG A 115 0.91 -8.66 -15.39
N LYS A 116 0.34 -9.45 -14.47
CA LYS A 116 0.13 -10.90 -14.67
C LYS A 116 -0.92 -11.14 -15.75
N ALA A 117 -2.02 -10.37 -15.76
CA ALA A 117 -3.04 -10.46 -16.79
C ALA A 117 -2.52 -10.03 -18.17
N ALA A 118 -1.68 -8.99 -18.25
CA ALA A 118 -1.07 -8.53 -19.50
C ALA A 118 -0.03 -9.50 -20.10
N ARG A 119 0.41 -10.51 -19.33
CA ARG A 119 1.32 -11.57 -19.79
C ARG A 119 0.61 -12.86 -20.21
N ARG A 120 -0.68 -12.99 -19.93
CA ARG A 120 -1.51 -14.11 -20.39
C ARG A 120 -2.22 -13.71 -21.67
#